data_AF-A0A2E0KX18-F1
#
_entry.id   AF-A0A2E0KX18-F1
#
_cell.length_a   1.000
_cell.length_b   1.000
_cell.length_c   1.000
_cell.angle_alpha   90.00
_cell.angle_beta   90.00
_cell.angle_gamma   90.00
#
_symmetry.space_group_name_H-M   'P 1'
#
loop_
_entity.id
_entity.type
_entity.pdbx_description
1 polymer ?
#
loop_
_entity_poly.entity_id
_entity_poly.type
_entity_poly.pdbx_seq_one_letter_code
_entity_poly.pdbx_strand_id
1 'polypeptide(L)'
;MQSVITQPSKTLQVGLAFIAGIGLTLMIVVAGVGVVNDSIDGSALGVIFALGVAMLISGIIGWFAVVRPHTHFDDINQPMYHGHDHHDDHDSDKTLTEHH
;
A
#
# COMPACT_ATOMS: atom_id res chain seq x y z
N MET A 1 5.16 -6.33 -26.77
CA MET A 1 4.42 -5.14 -26.30
C MET A 1 4.67 -5.01 -24.81
N GLN A 2 5.45 -4.03 -24.36
CA GLN A 2 5.62 -3.77 -22.92
C GLN A 2 4.33 -3.12 -22.43
N SER A 3 3.59 -3.78 -21.55
CA SER A 3 2.47 -3.16 -20.85
C SER A 3 3.02 -2.03 -19.99
N VAL A 4 2.78 -0.78 -20.37
CA VAL A 4 3.05 0.36 -19.52
C VAL A 4 2.12 0.25 -18.32
N ILE A 5 2.62 -0.30 -17.20
CA ILE A 5 1.89 -0.32 -15.94
C ILE A 5 1.88 1.13 -15.44
N THR A 6 0.76 1.83 -15.67
CA THR A 6 0.55 3.18 -15.15
C THR A 6 0.50 3.12 -13.63
N GLN A 7 1.64 3.37 -13.00
CA GLN A 7 1.72 3.47 -11.54
C GLN A 7 0.84 4.65 -11.08
N PRO A 8 -0.06 4.46 -10.11
CA PRO A 8 -0.90 5.54 -9.63
C PRO A 8 -0.05 6.64 -9.00
N SER A 9 -0.42 7.90 -9.23
CA SER A 9 0.39 9.05 -8.81
C SER A 9 0.60 9.04 -7.28
N LYS A 10 1.82 9.36 -6.84
CA LYS A 10 2.16 9.44 -5.41
C LYS A 10 1.23 10.42 -4.68
N THR A 11 0.89 11.54 -5.32
CA THR A 11 -0.04 12.54 -4.78
C THR A 11 -1.42 11.96 -4.50
N LEU A 12 -1.96 11.13 -5.39
CA LEU A 12 -3.26 10.49 -5.18
C LEU A 12 -3.22 9.50 -4.02
N GLN A 13 -2.17 8.67 -3.94
CA GLN A 13 -2.01 7.71 -2.84
C GLN A 13 -1.87 8.42 -1.48
N VAL A 14 -1.09 9.51 -1.43
CA VAL A 14 -0.95 10.34 -0.23
C VAL A 14 -2.29 10.98 0.15
N GLY A 15 -3.06 11.48 -0.83
CA GLY A 15 -4.39 12.04 -0.58
C GLY A 15 -5.36 11.03 0.03
N LEU A 16 -5.38 9.80 -0.48
CA LEU A 16 -6.20 8.71 0.06
C LEU A 16 -5.78 8.31 1.47
N ALA A 17 -4.47 8.22 1.72
CA ALA A 17 -3.93 7.95 3.05
C ALA A 17 -4.29 9.08 4.04
N PHE A 18 -4.29 10.34 3.59
CA PHE A 18 -4.65 11.49 4.41
C PHE A 18 -6.15 11.47 4.79
N ILE A 19 -7.04 11.16 3.85
CA ILE A 19 -8.48 10.99 4.11
C ILE A 19 -8.71 9.88 5.14
N ALA A 20 -8.05 8.73 4.96
CA ALA A 20 -8.14 7.63 5.90
C ALA A 20 -7.61 8.00 7.30
N GLY A 21 -6.46 8.67 7.35
CA GLY A 21 -5.81 9.11 8.59
C GLY A 21 -6.62 10.17 9.35
N ILE A 22 -7.26 11.11 8.66
CA ILE A 22 -8.19 12.07 9.28
C ILE A 22 -9.39 11.34 9.87
N GLY A 23 -9.99 10.40 9.13
CA GLY A 23 -11.11 9.61 9.63
C GLY A 23 -10.78 8.89 10.94
N LEU A 24 -9.61 8.22 10.98
CA LEU A 24 -9.12 7.55 12.18
C LEU A 24 -8.84 8.53 13.33
N THR A 25 -8.19 9.66 13.04
CA THR A 25 -7.90 10.68 14.05
C THR A 25 -9.18 11.23 14.67
N LEU A 26 -10.18 11.52 13.84
CA LEU A 26 -11.49 11.98 14.28
C LEU A 26 -12.17 10.96 15.21
N MET A 27 -12.12 9.67 14.86
CA MET A 27 -12.66 8.61 15.72
C MET A 27 -12.00 8.56 17.09
N ILE A 28 -10.67 8.69 17.15
CA ILE A 28 -9.92 8.69 18.42
C ILE A 28 -10.29 9.91 19.27
N VAL A 29 -10.36 11.10 18.67
CA VAL A 29 -10.73 12.33 19.38
C VAL A 29 -12.15 12.24 19.92
N VAL A 30 -13.11 11.78 19.13
CA VAL A 30 -14.51 11.61 19.55
C VAL A 30 -14.62 10.60 20.68
N ALA A 31 -13.92 9.46 20.59
CA ALA A 31 -13.89 8.46 21.66
C ALA A 31 -13.32 9.04 22.96
N GLY A 32 -12.24 9.83 22.88
CA GLY A 32 -11.67 10.51 24.04
C GLY A 32 -12.63 11.53 24.65
N VAL A 33 -13.26 12.38 23.83
CA VAL A 33 -14.24 13.37 24.30
C VAL A 33 -15.45 12.71 24.96
N GLY A 34 -15.96 11.63 24.36
CA GLY A 34 -17.12 10.90 24.89
C GLY A 34 -16.87 10.23 26.24
N VAL A 35 -15.62 9.94 26.60
CA VAL A 35 -15.27 9.39 27.92
C VAL A 35 -15.13 10.48 28.98
N VAL A 36 -14.72 11.69 28.60
CA VAL A 36 -14.40 12.77 29.55
C VAL A 36 -15.59 13.71 29.79
N ASN A 37 -16.52 13.80 28.84
CA ASN A 37 -17.60 14.79 28.90
C ASN A 37 -19.00 14.18 28.70
N ASP A 38 -19.68 13.91 29.82
CA ASP A 38 -21.05 13.39 29.87
C ASP A 38 -22.13 14.43 29.51
N SER A 39 -21.76 15.70 29.33
CA SER A 39 -22.71 16.77 29.02
C SER A 39 -22.99 16.89 27.51
N ILE A 40 -22.25 16.16 26.68
CA ILE A 40 -22.39 16.17 25.23
C ILE A 40 -23.40 15.10 24.81
N ASP A 41 -24.27 15.44 23.87
CA ASP A 41 -25.22 14.49 23.28
C ASP A 41 -24.48 13.31 22.62
N GLY A 42 -24.70 12.10 23.14
CA GLY A 42 -24.14 10.88 22.61
C GLY A 42 -24.57 10.59 21.17
N SER A 43 -25.74 11.05 20.75
CA SER A 43 -26.23 10.92 19.37
C SER A 43 -25.34 11.73 18.42
N ALA A 44 -25.00 12.96 18.81
CA ALA A 44 -24.10 13.82 18.04
C ALA A 44 -22.69 13.22 17.95
N LEU A 45 -22.14 12.71 19.06
CA LEU A 45 -20.84 12.01 19.04
C LEU A 45 -20.87 10.77 18.15
N GLY A 46 -21.96 10.00 18.19
CA GLY A 46 -22.16 8.83 17.33
C GLY A 46 -22.15 9.16 15.84
N VAL A 47 -22.78 10.26 15.44
CA VAL A 47 -22.78 10.74 14.04
C VAL A 47 -21.36 11.15 13.60
N ILE A 48 -20.63 11.90 14.44
CA ILE A 48 -19.26 12.33 14.10
C ILE A 48 -18.32 11.11 14.03
N PHE A 49 -18.46 10.14 14.93
CA PHE A 49 -17.70 8.89 14.88
C PHE A 49 -18.00 8.11 13.60
N ALA A 50 -19.28 7.97 13.22
CA ALA A 50 -19.70 7.31 11.99
C ALA A 50 -19.16 8.01 10.74
N LEU A 51 -19.08 9.34 10.74
CA LEU A 51 -18.42 10.10 9.69
C LEU A 51 -16.92 9.75 9.58
N GLY A 52 -16.23 9.64 10.71
CA GLY A 52 -14.83 9.18 10.75
C GLY A 52 -14.66 7.78 10.15
N VAL A 53 -15.56 6.85 10.48
CA VAL A 53 -15.61 5.49 9.90
C VAL A 53 -15.83 5.55 8.38
N ALA A 54 -16.78 6.36 7.92
CA ALA A 54 -17.06 6.51 6.49
C ALA A 54 -15.86 7.07 5.72
N MET A 55 -15.13 8.03 6.28
CA MET A 55 -13.89 8.57 5.71
C MET A 55 -12.79 7.51 5.65
N LEU A 56 -12.59 6.75 6.73
CA LEU A 56 -11.62 5.66 6.80
C LEU A 56 -11.90 4.61 5.72
N ILE A 57 -13.14 4.13 5.64
CA ILE A 57 -13.56 3.13 4.65
C ILE A 57 -13.38 3.67 3.24
N SER A 58 -13.78 4.93 2.98
CA SER A 58 -13.64 5.54 1.65
C SER A 58 -12.18 5.65 1.22
N GLY A 59 -11.27 6.00 2.13
CA GLY A 59 -9.84 6.04 1.85
C GLY A 59 -9.27 4.66 1.50
N ILE A 60 -9.66 3.62 2.24
CA ILE A 60 -9.24 2.23 1.99
C ILE A 60 -9.79 1.70 0.67
N ILE A 61 -11.09 1.87 0.41
CA ILE A 61 -11.74 1.43 -0.84
C ILE A 61 -11.14 2.16 -2.03
N GLY A 62 -10.96 3.49 -1.91
CA GLY A 62 -10.33 4.29 -2.94
C GLY A 62 -8.91 3.82 -3.24
N TRP A 63 -8.12 3.53 -2.21
CA TRP A 63 -6.78 2.98 -2.37
C TRP A 63 -6.80 1.61 -3.06
N PHE A 64 -7.69 0.71 -2.64
CA PHE A 64 -7.82 -0.62 -3.25
C PHE A 64 -8.20 -0.55 -4.73
N ALA A 65 -9.10 0.37 -5.10
CA ALA A 65 -9.52 0.60 -6.48
C ALA A 65 -8.42 1.21 -7.36
N VAL A 66 -7.53 2.01 -6.77
CA VAL A 66 -6.41 2.69 -7.45
C VAL A 66 -5.21 1.78 -7.62
N VAL A 67 -4.77 1.12 -6.55
CA VAL A 67 -3.59 0.23 -6.58
C VAL A 67 -3.91 -1.12 -7.20
N ARG A 68 -5.18 -1.55 -7.13
CA ARG A 68 -5.65 -2.85 -7.65
C ARG A 68 -4.68 -3.97 -7.30
N PRO A 69 -4.41 -4.21 -6.01
CA PRO A 69 -3.44 -5.22 -5.62
C PRO A 69 -3.82 -6.61 -6.17
N HIS A 70 -5.13 -6.87 -6.30
CA HIS A 70 -5.68 -8.11 -6.88
C HIS A 70 -5.25 -8.42 -8.32
N THR A 71 -4.79 -7.44 -9.11
CA THR A 71 -4.31 -7.70 -10.48
C THR A 71 -2.84 -8.09 -10.55
N HIS A 72 -2.10 -7.95 -9.43
CA HIS A 72 -0.66 -8.17 -9.37
C HIS A 72 -0.30 -9.37 -8.47
N PHE A 73 -1.28 -10.01 -7.83
CA PHE A 73 -1.04 -11.31 -7.21
C PHE A 73 -0.93 -12.34 -8.32
N ASP A 74 0.30 -12.82 -8.52
CA ASP A 74 0.64 -13.86 -9.50
C ASP A 74 -0.17 -15.13 -9.19
N ASP A 75 -0.59 -15.81 -10.25
CA ASP A 75 -1.44 -16.99 -10.18
C ASP A 75 -0.84 -18.00 -9.20
N ILE A 76 -1.57 -18.37 -8.14
CA ILE A 76 -1.06 -19.31 -7.13
C ILE A 76 -0.73 -20.69 -7.72
N ASN A 77 -1.24 -20.99 -8.92
CA ASN A 77 -0.95 -22.22 -9.65
C ASN A 77 0.29 -22.14 -10.54
N GLN A 78 0.89 -20.94 -10.69
CA GLN A 78 2.18 -20.78 -11.34
C GLN A 78 3.29 -20.72 -10.28
N PRO A 79 4.11 -21.77 -10.14
CA PRO A 79 5.25 -21.71 -9.24
C PRO A 79 6.21 -20.62 -9.71
N MET A 80 6.46 -19.64 -8.85
CA MET A 80 7.46 -18.59 -9.09
C MET A 80 8.84 -19.26 -9.18
N TYR A 81 9.32 -19.49 -10.41
CA TYR A 81 10.62 -20.11 -10.66
C TYR A 81 11.73 -19.18 -10.16
N HIS A 82 12.31 -19.50 -9.00
CA HIS A 82 13.53 -18.88 -8.52
C HIS A 82 14.68 -19.66 -9.15
N GLY A 83 15.20 -19.18 -10.27
CA GLY A 83 16.32 -19.83 -10.94
C GLY A 83 17.48 -20.05 -9.96
N HIS A 84 17.88 -21.31 -9.81
CA HIS A 84 19.25 -21.62 -9.43
C HIS A 84 20.11 -21.32 -10.66
N ASP A 85 20.60 -20.09 -10.78
CA ASP A 85 21.65 -19.78 -11.74
C ASP A 85 22.89 -20.56 -11.33
N HIS A 86 23.24 -21.54 -12.15
CA HIS A 86 24.48 -22.29 -12.05
C HIS A 86 25.65 -21.32 -12.24
N HIS A 87 26.39 -21.06 -11.16
CA HIS A 87 27.72 -20.43 -11.21
C HIS A 87 28.72 -21.44 -11.79
N ASP A 88 28.75 -21.62 -13.11
CA ASP A 88 29.79 -22.40 -13.78
C ASP A 88 30.18 -21.75 -15.11
N ASP A 89 30.93 -20.66 -15.04
CA ASP A 89 31.81 -20.24 -16.14
C ASP A 89 33.12 -19.74 -15.51
N HIS A 90 34.00 -20.69 -15.19
CA HIS A 90 35.38 -20.41 -14.85
C HIS A 90 36.16 -20.03 -16.12
N ASP A 91 36.68 -18.79 -16.11
CA ASP A 91 37.62 -18.21 -17.05
C ASP A 91 38.62 -19.21 -17.66
N SER A 92 38.51 -19.41 -18.98
CA SER A 92 39.63 -19.86 -19.79
C SER A 92 40.21 -18.69 -20.59
N ASP A 93 40.73 -17.69 -19.89
CA ASP A 93 41.59 -16.67 -20.48
C ASP A 93 43.05 -17.16 -20.47
N LYS A 94 43.45 -17.80 -21.58
CA LYS A 94 44.86 -18.05 -21.90
C LYS A 94 45.33 -16.98 -22.88
N THR A 95 45.50 -15.76 -22.39
CA THR A 95 46.25 -14.70 -23.09
C THR A 95 47.64 -14.58 -22.45
N LEU A 96 48.60 -15.35 -22.96
CA LEU A 96 50.02 -15.08 -22.74
C LEU A 96 50.48 -14.09 -23.80
N THR A 97 50.70 -12.85 -23.38
CA THR A 97 51.43 -11.82 -24.12
C THR A 97 52.94 -12.07 -24.10
N GLU A 98 53.56 -11.63 -25.19
CA GLU A 98 54.95 -11.79 -25.63
C GLU A 98 56.03 -11.30 -24.63
N HIS A 99 57.23 -11.89 -24.70
CA HIS A 99 58.49 -11.16 -24.53
C HIS A 99 59.69 -11.94 -25.13
N HIS A 100 60.36 -11.31 -26.11
CA HIS A 100 61.77 -11.43 -26.58
C HIS A 100 62.46 -12.80 -26.69
#